data_AF-A0A8T6PC10-F1
#
_entry.id   AF-A0A8T6PC10-F1
#
_cell.length_a   1.000
_cell.length_b   1.000
_cell.length_c   1.000
_cell.angle_alpha   90.00
_cell.angle_beta   90.00
_cell.angle_gamma   90.00
#
_symmetry.space_group_name_H-M   'P 1'
#
loop_
_entity.id
_entity.type
_entity.pdbx_description
1 polymer ?
#
loop_
_entity_poly.entity_id
_entity_poly.type
_entity_poly.pdbx_seq_one_letter_code
_entity_poly.pdbx_strand_id
1 'polypeptide(L)'
;MPLDSPRLDDRSFEDIVQEALRRIPLYTPEWTDHNLSDPGITLIELFAWMTDIILYRLNRVPDRHYIKLMELIGMKLREPEAATTRVTFWLSAPQPTDITIQQGTEIATTRTENDPAIVFSSNEPFTIQVARLGHILTSYRPDGGGEREYKEQNLRQAQAGFSGKGFAIFQEKPQPGDAVYFGFKNNLTHHILGLDVVVDRAAGAGIDPTNPPYIWEALASISPVEWARCEIDSDASRAFNVPGLIRLHIPKMVEGQIKDWRVYWVRIRLLKTL
;
A
#
# COMPACT_ATOMS: atom_id res chain seq x y z
N MET A 1 -10.59 23.46 3.18
CA MET A 1 -10.48 24.79 2.54
C MET A 1 -9.63 25.65 3.46
N PRO A 2 -8.54 26.27 2.99
CA PRO A 2 -7.88 27.30 3.78
C PRO A 2 -8.89 28.43 4.04
N LEU A 3 -8.83 29.02 5.23
CA LEU A 3 -9.59 30.23 5.53
C LEU A 3 -8.97 31.39 4.76
N ASP A 4 -9.78 32.15 4.03
CA ASP A 4 -9.29 33.34 3.34
C ASP A 4 -8.81 34.37 4.37
N SER A 5 -7.61 34.91 4.14
CA SER A 5 -7.03 35.90 5.05
C SER A 5 -7.86 37.18 5.05
N PRO A 6 -8.18 37.72 6.23
CA PRO A 6 -9.00 38.93 6.32
C PRO A 6 -8.25 40.11 5.72
N ARG A 7 -8.95 40.93 4.94
CA ARG A 7 -8.47 42.26 4.56
C ARG A 7 -8.64 43.17 5.77
N LEU A 8 -7.54 43.76 6.23
CA LEU A 8 -7.52 44.69 7.36
C LEU A 8 -8.16 46.04 6.98
N ASP A 9 -8.05 46.43 5.71
CA ASP A 9 -8.70 47.61 5.13
C ASP A 9 -9.04 47.27 3.67
N ASP A 10 -10.30 47.41 3.29
CA ASP A 10 -10.83 47.02 1.98
C ASP A 10 -11.07 48.21 1.05
N ARG A 11 -10.70 49.43 1.46
CA ARG A 11 -10.83 50.63 0.62
C ARG A 11 -9.96 50.53 -0.62
N SER A 12 -10.57 50.80 -1.77
CA SER A 12 -9.88 50.97 -3.04
C SER A 12 -9.37 52.41 -3.21
N PHE A 13 -8.50 52.61 -4.20
CA PHE A 13 -8.14 53.93 -4.70
C PHE A 13 -9.35 54.87 -4.86
N GLU A 14 -10.41 54.40 -5.50
CA GLU A 14 -11.61 55.20 -5.77
C GLU A 14 -12.32 55.60 -4.47
N ASP A 15 -12.42 54.67 -3.51
CA ASP A 15 -13.03 54.97 -2.21
C ASP A 15 -12.26 56.08 -1.48
N ILE A 16 -10.93 56.07 -1.57
CA ILE A 16 -10.06 57.07 -0.95
C ILE A 16 -10.20 58.43 -1.66
N VAL A 17 -10.24 58.45 -2.99
CA VAL A 17 -10.48 59.69 -3.76
C VAL A 17 -11.83 60.28 -3.41
N GLN A 18 -12.90 59.49 -3.46
CA GLN A 18 -14.26 59.94 -3.15
C GLN A 18 -14.39 60.41 -1.70
N GLU A 19 -13.73 59.74 -0.75
CA GLU A 19 -13.68 60.16 0.63
C GLU A 19 -12.98 61.52 0.80
N ALA A 20 -11.86 61.74 0.10
CA ALA A 20 -11.14 63.02 0.12
C ALA A 20 -11.98 64.14 -0.50
N LEU A 21 -12.62 63.91 -1.65
CA LEU A 21 -13.49 64.88 -2.31
C LEU A 21 -14.65 65.33 -1.40
N ARG A 22 -15.31 64.38 -0.72
CA ARG A 22 -16.41 64.67 0.23
C ARG A 22 -15.97 65.54 1.41
N ARG A 23 -14.68 65.55 1.74
CA ARG A 23 -14.10 66.31 2.85
C ARG A 23 -13.69 67.73 2.46
N ILE A 24 -13.56 68.05 1.16
CA ILE A 24 -13.14 69.39 0.68
C ILE A 24 -14.01 70.52 1.26
N PRO A 25 -15.37 70.46 1.22
CA PRO A 25 -16.19 71.57 1.73
C PRO A 25 -16.06 71.81 3.23
N LEU A 26 -15.61 70.79 3.98
CA LEU A 26 -15.43 70.88 5.42
C LEU A 26 -14.09 71.52 5.80
N TYR A 27 -13.01 71.19 5.09
CA TYR A 27 -11.66 71.63 5.46
C TYR A 27 -11.17 72.85 4.68
N THR A 28 -11.62 73.01 3.44
CA THR A 28 -11.18 74.06 2.51
C THR A 28 -12.37 74.59 1.69
N PRO A 29 -13.35 75.25 2.32
CA PRO A 29 -14.52 75.80 1.62
C PRO A 29 -14.16 76.85 0.55
N GLU A 30 -12.98 77.45 0.62
CA GLU A 30 -12.43 78.38 -0.38
C GLU A 30 -12.00 77.71 -1.69
N TRP A 31 -11.79 76.39 -1.69
CA TRP A 31 -11.41 75.64 -2.88
C TRP A 31 -12.65 75.22 -3.66
N THR A 32 -12.92 75.91 -4.77
CA THR A 32 -14.17 75.75 -5.54
C THR A 32 -14.01 75.04 -6.89
N ASP A 33 -12.79 74.88 -7.38
CA ASP A 33 -12.51 74.20 -8.65
C ASP A 33 -12.16 72.73 -8.41
N HIS A 34 -13.10 71.83 -8.67
CA HIS A 34 -12.92 70.38 -8.49
C HIS A 34 -12.85 69.63 -9.82
N ASN A 35 -12.46 70.31 -10.90
CA ASN A 35 -12.27 69.67 -12.20
C ASN A 35 -11.01 68.78 -12.20
N LEU A 36 -10.97 67.77 -13.06
CA LEU A 36 -9.82 66.86 -13.20
C LEU A 36 -8.50 67.60 -13.52
N SER A 37 -8.58 68.76 -14.17
CA SER A 37 -7.43 69.60 -14.50
C SER A 37 -6.88 70.41 -13.32
N ASP A 38 -7.59 70.43 -12.18
CA ASP A 38 -7.13 71.13 -10.99
C ASP A 38 -5.92 70.40 -10.35
N PRO A 39 -4.80 71.09 -10.09
CA PRO A 39 -3.62 70.48 -9.47
C PRO A 39 -3.88 69.90 -8.07
N GLY A 40 -4.84 70.44 -7.31
CA GLY A 40 -5.25 69.92 -6.01
C GLY A 40 -5.93 68.55 -6.14
N ILE A 41 -6.78 68.37 -7.15
CA ILE A 41 -7.37 67.06 -7.49
C ILE A 41 -6.28 66.06 -7.89
N THR A 42 -5.31 66.48 -8.71
CA THR A 42 -4.15 65.63 -9.06
C THR A 42 -3.35 65.18 -7.82
N LEU A 43 -3.20 66.07 -6.82
CA LEU A 43 -2.54 65.72 -5.56
C LEU A 43 -3.38 64.73 -4.75
N ILE A 44 -4.70 64.89 -4.69
CA ILE A 44 -5.60 63.90 -4.04
C ILE A 44 -5.43 62.53 -4.67
N GLU A 45 -5.45 62.44 -6.00
CA GLU A 45 -5.24 61.17 -6.72
C GLU A 45 -3.86 60.57 -6.42
N LEU A 46 -2.79 61.38 -6.43
CA LEU A 46 -1.45 60.90 -6.10
C LEU A 46 -1.40 60.31 -4.68
N PHE A 47 -1.96 61.02 -3.69
CA PHE A 47 -1.97 60.53 -2.31
C PHE A 47 -2.87 59.31 -2.14
N ALA A 48 -4.03 59.26 -2.81
CA ALA A 48 -4.90 58.10 -2.81
C ALA A 48 -4.18 56.86 -3.38
N TRP A 49 -3.42 57.02 -4.46
CA TRP A 49 -2.60 55.95 -5.03
C TRP A 49 -1.49 55.48 -4.08
N MET A 50 -0.79 56.42 -3.43
CA MET A 50 0.20 56.07 -2.41
C MET A 50 -0.42 55.31 -1.24
N THR A 51 -1.61 55.72 -0.79
CA THR A 51 -2.35 55.04 0.27
C THR A 51 -2.79 53.65 -0.16
N ASP A 52 -3.31 53.47 -1.38
CA ASP A 52 -3.70 52.16 -1.93
C ASP A 52 -2.53 51.16 -1.92
N ILE A 53 -1.31 51.60 -2.27
CA ILE A 53 -0.09 50.79 -2.16
C ILE A 53 0.20 50.38 -0.71
N ILE A 54 -0.03 51.27 0.26
CA ILE A 54 0.17 50.97 1.69
C ILE A 54 -0.89 49.96 2.16
N LEU A 55 -2.16 50.16 1.81
CA LEU A 55 -3.25 49.24 2.16
C LEU A 55 -3.00 47.84 1.58
N TYR A 56 -2.50 47.76 0.34
CA TYR A 56 -2.07 46.49 -0.26
C TYR A 56 -1.02 45.76 0.59
N ARG A 57 -0.02 46.48 1.11
CA ARG A 57 1.02 45.88 1.98
C ARG A 57 0.46 45.50 3.35
N LEU A 58 -0.41 46.33 3.92
CA LEU A 58 -1.08 46.06 5.19
C LEU A 58 -1.90 44.77 5.11
N ASN A 59 -2.63 44.56 4.01
CA ASN A 59 -3.44 43.37 3.78
C ASN A 59 -2.62 42.07 3.61
N ARG A 60 -1.29 42.14 3.49
CA ARG A 60 -0.39 40.97 3.50
C ARG A 60 0.17 40.63 4.89
N VAL A 61 -0.06 41.49 5.88
CA VAL A 61 0.42 41.30 7.26
C VAL A 61 -0.23 40.10 7.95
N PRO A 62 -1.55 39.83 7.82
CA PRO A 62 -2.19 38.65 8.40
C PRO A 62 -1.53 37.33 7.99
N ASP A 63 -1.22 37.14 6.70
CA ASP A 63 -0.53 35.94 6.20
C ASP A 63 0.85 35.74 6.85
N ARG A 64 1.61 36.83 6.97
CA ARG A 64 2.94 36.79 7.60
C ARG A 64 2.84 36.49 9.09
N HIS A 65 1.85 37.04 9.79
CA HIS A 65 1.60 36.71 11.19
C HIS A 65 1.19 35.26 11.36
N TYR A 66 0.32 34.73 10.49
CA TYR A 66 -0.07 33.32 10.52
C TYR A 66 1.15 32.42 10.45
N ILE A 67 2.03 32.62 9.46
CA ILE A 67 3.29 31.86 9.32
C ILE A 67 4.14 32.02 10.58
N LYS A 68 4.28 33.26 11.11
CA LYS A 68 5.15 33.50 12.25
C LYS A 68 4.63 32.90 13.55
N LEU A 69 3.30 32.89 13.74
CA LEU A 69 2.65 32.22 14.85
C LEU A 69 2.82 30.71 14.74
N MET A 70 2.73 30.14 13.54
CA MET A 70 3.03 28.72 13.30
C MET A 70 4.47 28.37 13.68
N GLU A 71 5.44 29.19 13.28
CA GLU A 71 6.84 29.02 13.72
C GLU A 71 6.99 29.12 15.24
N LEU A 72 6.28 30.06 15.89
CA LEU A 72 6.37 30.28 17.35
C LEU A 72 5.88 29.08 18.16
N ILE A 73 4.82 28.40 17.71
CA ILE A 73 4.32 27.17 18.34
C ILE A 73 5.11 25.92 17.92
N GLY A 74 6.23 26.11 17.20
CA GLY A 74 7.14 25.04 16.82
C GLY A 74 6.71 24.24 15.60
N MET A 75 5.69 24.67 14.85
CA MET A 75 5.39 24.05 13.57
C MET A 75 6.50 24.34 12.57
N LYS A 76 6.95 23.28 11.91
CA LYS A 76 7.93 23.31 10.83
C LYS A 76 7.32 22.69 9.58
N LEU A 77 7.74 23.17 8.42
CA LEU A 77 7.45 22.48 7.17
C LEU A 77 8.03 21.06 7.26
N ARG A 78 7.23 20.07 6.87
CA ARG A 78 7.74 18.70 6.73
C ARG A 78 8.76 18.68 5.60
N GLU A 79 9.88 18.04 5.84
CA GLU A 79 10.87 17.81 4.80
C GLU A 79 10.28 16.91 3.71
N PRO A 80 10.73 17.04 2.45
CA PRO A 80 10.35 16.10 1.41
C PRO A 80 10.69 14.67 1.83
N GLU A 81 9.70 13.78 1.85
CA GLU A 81 9.90 12.36 2.13
C GLU A 81 10.09 11.59 0.82
N ALA A 82 11.08 10.69 0.78
CA ALA A 82 11.32 9.84 -0.37
C ALA A 82 10.13 8.90 -0.61
N ALA A 83 9.71 8.76 -1.87
CA ALA A 83 8.68 7.81 -2.24
C ALA A 83 9.16 6.37 -1.98
N THR A 84 8.27 5.52 -1.48
CA THR A 84 8.56 4.10 -1.22
C THR A 84 7.55 3.21 -1.94
N THR A 85 8.02 2.06 -2.42
CA THR A 85 7.17 1.05 -3.06
C THR A 85 7.77 -0.34 -2.88
N ARG A 86 6.96 -1.38 -3.10
CA ARG A 86 7.41 -2.77 -3.10
C ARG A 86 7.75 -3.18 -4.52
N VAL A 87 8.85 -3.93 -4.66
CA VAL A 87 9.27 -4.51 -5.94
C VAL A 87 9.39 -6.02 -5.79
N THR A 88 9.16 -6.74 -6.88
CA THR A 88 9.32 -8.19 -6.95
C THR A 88 10.45 -8.52 -7.90
N PHE A 89 11.40 -9.32 -7.44
CA PHE A 89 12.49 -9.83 -8.26
C PHE A 89 12.16 -11.23 -8.77
N TRP A 90 12.16 -11.40 -10.08
CA TRP A 90 11.99 -12.69 -10.73
C TRP A 90 13.34 -13.22 -11.20
N LEU A 91 13.65 -14.47 -10.85
CA LEU A 91 14.79 -15.16 -11.43
C LEU A 91 14.44 -15.59 -12.86
N SER A 92 15.34 -15.33 -13.81
CA SER A 92 15.15 -15.75 -15.21
C SER A 92 15.11 -17.28 -15.39
N ALA A 93 15.69 -18.02 -14.44
CA ALA A 93 15.66 -19.48 -14.38
C ALA A 93 15.76 -19.95 -12.92
N PRO A 94 15.27 -21.17 -12.57
CA PRO A 94 15.46 -21.76 -11.26
C PRO A 94 16.94 -21.87 -10.90
N GLN A 95 17.28 -21.54 -9.66
CA GLN A 95 18.65 -21.57 -9.16
C GLN A 95 18.75 -22.56 -7.99
N PRO A 96 19.80 -23.41 -7.94
CA PRO A 96 19.95 -24.42 -6.89
C PRO A 96 20.45 -23.85 -5.56
N THR A 97 20.89 -22.59 -5.57
CA THR A 97 21.47 -21.88 -4.42
C THR A 97 20.73 -20.58 -4.17
N ASP A 98 20.78 -20.11 -2.93
CA ASP A 98 20.18 -18.84 -2.54
C ASP A 98 20.91 -17.67 -3.21
N ILE A 99 20.17 -16.62 -3.59
CA ILE A 99 20.70 -15.43 -4.28
C ILE A 99 20.41 -14.20 -3.44
N THR A 100 21.46 -13.44 -3.10
CA THR A 100 21.34 -12.21 -2.32
C THR A 100 21.31 -10.98 -3.21
N ILE A 101 20.24 -10.21 -3.10
CA ILE A 101 20.12 -8.85 -3.60
C ILE A 101 20.66 -7.92 -2.52
N GLN A 102 21.69 -7.15 -2.85
CA GLN A 102 22.32 -6.25 -1.88
C GLN A 102 21.43 -5.04 -1.60
N GLN A 103 21.61 -4.44 -0.42
CA GLN A 103 21.08 -3.12 -0.14
C GLN A 103 21.65 -2.10 -1.15
N GLY A 104 20.85 -1.12 -1.55
CA GLY A 104 21.26 -0.11 -2.52
C GLY A 104 21.22 -0.60 -3.97
N THR A 105 20.62 -1.76 -4.26
CA THR A 105 20.38 -2.21 -5.64
C THR A 105 19.46 -1.21 -6.33
N GLU A 106 19.93 -0.62 -7.43
CA GLU A 106 19.18 0.37 -8.19
C GLU A 106 18.09 -0.29 -9.05
N ILE A 107 16.89 0.29 -8.99
CA ILE A 107 15.71 -0.13 -9.75
C ILE A 107 15.14 1.11 -10.40
N ALA A 108 14.96 1.09 -11.72
CA ALA A 108 14.47 2.24 -12.45
C ALA A 108 13.08 1.97 -13.05
N THR A 109 12.24 3.00 -13.11
CA THR A 109 11.05 2.97 -13.96
C THR A 109 11.45 2.95 -15.44
N THR A 110 10.52 2.54 -16.30
CA THR A 110 10.73 2.63 -17.75
C THR A 110 10.82 4.10 -18.15
N ARG A 111 11.94 4.50 -18.79
CA ARG A 111 12.09 5.82 -19.40
C ARG A 111 11.09 5.95 -20.55
N THR A 112 10.32 7.02 -20.57
CA THR A 112 9.45 7.38 -21.71
C THR A 112 10.06 8.55 -22.47
N GLU A 113 9.46 8.95 -23.60
CA GLU A 113 9.91 10.14 -24.34
C GLU A 113 9.71 11.43 -23.54
N ASN A 114 8.68 11.48 -22.68
CA ASN A 114 8.29 12.66 -21.93
C ASN A 114 8.88 12.69 -20.51
N ASP A 115 9.20 11.54 -19.93
CA ASP A 115 9.62 11.42 -18.54
C ASP A 115 10.96 10.66 -18.40
N PRO A 116 11.96 11.24 -17.70
CA PRO A 116 13.17 10.51 -17.36
C PRO A 116 12.85 9.34 -16.43
N ALA A 117 13.69 8.31 -16.44
CA ALA A 117 13.57 7.20 -15.50
C ALA A 117 13.79 7.70 -14.06
N ILE A 118 12.89 7.33 -13.17
CA ILE A 118 13.03 7.57 -11.74
C ILE A 118 13.75 6.36 -11.15
N VAL A 119 14.90 6.60 -10.53
CA VAL A 119 15.72 5.56 -9.89
C VAL A 119 15.35 5.46 -8.42
N PHE A 120 14.97 4.26 -8.01
CA PHE A 120 14.82 3.83 -6.64
C PHE A 120 16.02 2.96 -6.25
N SER A 121 16.26 2.81 -4.95
CA SER A 121 17.25 1.88 -4.42
C SER A 121 16.63 0.97 -3.37
N SER A 122 17.10 -0.29 -3.29
CA SER A 122 16.65 -1.20 -2.24
C SER A 122 17.08 -0.67 -0.86
N ASN A 123 16.14 -0.64 0.07
CA ASN A 123 16.35 -0.14 1.43
C ASN A 123 17.09 -1.15 2.33
N GLU A 124 16.94 -2.45 2.05
CA GLU A 124 17.53 -3.55 2.83
C GLU A 124 18.03 -4.65 1.87
N PRO A 125 19.02 -5.46 2.29
CA PRO A 125 19.40 -6.64 1.52
C PRO A 125 18.28 -7.69 1.60
N PHE A 126 18.06 -8.43 0.51
CA PHE A 126 17.07 -9.49 0.46
C PHE A 126 17.65 -10.74 -0.20
N THR A 127 17.54 -11.89 0.45
CA THR A 127 17.99 -13.16 -0.13
C THR A 127 16.80 -13.94 -0.66
N ILE A 128 16.80 -14.21 -1.96
CA ILE A 128 15.91 -15.17 -2.61
C ILE A 128 16.36 -16.56 -2.20
N GLN A 129 15.56 -17.21 -1.38
CA GLN A 129 15.81 -18.53 -0.81
C GLN A 129 15.26 -19.64 -1.71
N VAL A 130 16.00 -20.74 -1.84
CA VAL A 130 15.46 -21.98 -2.42
C VAL A 130 14.50 -22.61 -1.41
N ALA A 131 13.24 -22.81 -1.79
CA ALA A 131 12.22 -23.39 -0.91
C ALA A 131 12.55 -24.85 -0.54
N ARG A 132 12.62 -25.16 0.76
CA ARG A 132 12.92 -26.49 1.27
C ARG A 132 11.69 -27.09 1.94
N LEU A 133 10.81 -27.68 1.14
CA LEU A 133 9.63 -28.40 1.65
C LEU A 133 10.09 -29.65 2.43
N GLY A 134 9.71 -29.72 3.70
CA GLY A 134 10.08 -30.82 4.61
C GLY A 134 8.92 -31.74 4.95
N HIS A 135 7.72 -31.18 5.09
CA HIS A 135 6.55 -31.91 5.59
C HIS A 135 5.29 -31.52 4.81
N ILE A 136 4.40 -32.48 4.63
CA ILE A 136 3.05 -32.25 4.16
C ILE A 136 2.11 -32.91 5.17
N LEU A 137 1.19 -32.14 5.75
CA LEU A 137 0.16 -32.66 6.64
C LEU A 137 -1.20 -32.42 6.02
N THR A 138 -2.13 -33.36 6.18
CA THR A 138 -3.55 -33.09 6.01
C THR A 138 -4.22 -33.10 7.36
N SER A 139 -5.21 -32.26 7.52
CA SER A 139 -5.97 -32.13 8.75
C SER A 139 -7.45 -32.19 8.46
N TYR A 140 -8.13 -32.95 9.29
CA TYR A 140 -9.55 -33.18 9.18
C TYR A 140 -10.19 -33.31 10.56
N ARG A 141 -11.51 -33.15 10.60
CA ARG A 141 -12.29 -33.44 11.82
C ARG A 141 -12.97 -34.80 11.67
N PRO A 142 -12.89 -35.69 12.67
CA PRO A 142 -13.64 -36.94 12.64
C PRO A 142 -15.16 -36.68 12.63
N ASP A 143 -15.89 -37.56 11.94
CA ASP A 143 -17.34 -37.60 12.00
C ASP A 143 -17.78 -37.79 13.46
N GLY A 144 -18.63 -36.89 13.97
CA GLY A 144 -19.11 -36.91 15.37
C GLY A 144 -18.52 -35.84 16.30
N GLY A 145 -17.69 -34.92 15.79
CA GLY A 145 -17.32 -33.70 16.52
C GLY A 145 -16.07 -33.79 17.40
N GLY A 146 -15.14 -34.69 17.07
CA GLY A 146 -13.87 -34.85 17.77
C GLY A 146 -12.87 -33.69 17.60
N GLU A 147 -11.72 -33.83 18.27
CA GLU A 147 -10.56 -32.97 18.05
C GLU A 147 -10.04 -33.12 16.61
N ARG A 148 -9.33 -32.08 16.16
CA ARG A 148 -8.79 -32.04 14.79
C ARG A 148 -7.57 -32.95 14.70
N GLU A 149 -7.61 -33.91 13.77
CA GLU A 149 -6.51 -34.85 13.54
C GLU A 149 -5.53 -34.32 12.48
N TYR A 150 -4.29 -34.80 12.55
CA TYR A 150 -3.22 -34.47 11.60
C TYR A 150 -2.54 -35.73 11.07
N LYS A 151 -2.65 -35.96 9.76
CA LYS A 151 -2.03 -37.07 9.05
C LYS A 151 -0.85 -36.57 8.23
N GLU A 152 0.33 -37.13 8.47
CA GLU A 152 1.51 -36.83 7.67
C GLU A 152 1.47 -37.60 6.35
N GLN A 153 1.80 -36.91 5.27
CA GLN A 153 1.83 -37.44 3.92
C GLN A 153 3.26 -37.73 3.49
N ASN A 154 3.44 -38.72 2.62
CA ASN A 154 4.76 -39.10 2.16
C ASN A 154 5.31 -38.08 1.16
N LEU A 155 6.29 -37.27 1.59
CA LEU A 155 6.89 -36.23 0.76
C LEU A 155 7.55 -36.80 -0.50
N ARG A 156 8.25 -37.95 -0.43
CA ARG A 156 8.91 -38.54 -1.60
C ARG A 156 7.89 -38.95 -2.66
N GLN A 157 6.75 -39.46 -2.22
CA GLN A 157 5.63 -39.80 -3.10
C GLN A 157 5.03 -38.55 -3.74
N ALA A 158 4.85 -37.47 -2.98
CA ALA A 158 4.37 -36.19 -3.51
C ALA A 158 5.34 -35.58 -4.55
N GLN A 159 6.65 -35.69 -4.31
CA GLN A 159 7.69 -35.20 -5.23
C GLN A 159 7.80 -36.02 -6.52
N ALA A 160 7.44 -37.31 -6.50
CA ALA A 160 7.46 -38.18 -7.68
C ALA A 160 6.29 -37.93 -8.66
N GLY A 161 5.42 -36.96 -8.37
CA GLY A 161 4.23 -36.65 -9.16
C GLY A 161 3.18 -37.77 -9.14
N PHE A 162 2.18 -37.68 -10.02
CA PHE A 162 1.08 -38.65 -10.11
C PHE A 162 1.51 -39.93 -10.84
N SER A 163 2.44 -40.69 -10.25
CA SER A 163 2.84 -42.03 -10.72
C SER A 163 1.98 -43.14 -10.10
N GLY A 164 0.66 -42.92 -10.04
CA GLY A 164 -0.35 -43.93 -9.68
C GLY A 164 -0.91 -43.90 -8.25
N LYS A 165 -0.29 -43.20 -7.29
CA LYS A 165 -0.86 -42.98 -5.95
C LYS A 165 -0.66 -41.53 -5.50
N GLY A 166 -1.70 -40.71 -5.61
CA GLY A 166 -1.76 -39.42 -4.92
C GLY A 166 -2.19 -39.57 -3.45
N PHE A 167 -2.49 -38.44 -2.81
CA PHE A 167 -3.18 -38.39 -1.53
C PHE A 167 -4.33 -37.39 -1.62
N ALA A 168 -5.42 -37.65 -0.90
CA ALA A 168 -6.53 -36.71 -0.81
C ALA A 168 -6.11 -35.54 0.09
N ILE A 169 -6.26 -34.30 -0.40
CA ILE A 169 -5.99 -33.08 0.38
C ILE A 169 -7.10 -32.75 1.38
N PHE A 170 -8.31 -33.29 1.16
CA PHE A 170 -9.48 -33.19 2.03
C PHE A 170 -10.13 -34.56 2.22
N GLN A 171 -11.08 -34.67 3.16
CA GLN A 171 -11.89 -35.87 3.32
C GLN A 171 -12.84 -36.08 2.13
N GLU A 172 -13.37 -37.30 1.97
CA GLU A 172 -14.39 -37.60 0.94
C GLU A 172 -15.64 -36.71 1.05
N LYS A 173 -15.99 -36.32 2.27
CA LYS A 173 -17.00 -35.29 2.58
C LYS A 173 -16.28 -34.10 3.22
N PRO A 174 -15.78 -33.14 2.43
CA PRO A 174 -14.96 -32.06 2.97
C PRO A 174 -15.74 -31.21 3.98
N GLN A 175 -15.15 -30.97 5.15
CA GLN A 175 -15.73 -30.15 6.19
C GLN A 175 -15.07 -28.76 6.25
N PRO A 176 -15.81 -27.70 6.64
CA PRO A 176 -15.20 -26.41 6.90
C PRO A 176 -14.03 -26.51 7.89
N GLY A 177 -12.89 -25.94 7.50
CA GLY A 177 -11.65 -25.96 8.28
C GLY A 177 -10.73 -27.15 7.99
N ASP A 178 -11.15 -28.15 7.22
CA ASP A 178 -10.23 -29.14 6.66
C ASP A 178 -9.12 -28.43 5.87
N ALA A 179 -7.90 -28.93 6.01
CA ALA A 179 -6.74 -28.20 5.53
C ALA A 179 -5.59 -29.12 5.14
N VAL A 180 -4.84 -28.70 4.12
CA VAL A 180 -3.52 -29.26 3.80
C VAL A 180 -2.46 -28.22 4.17
N TYR A 181 -1.39 -28.69 4.81
CA TYR A 181 -0.29 -27.89 5.33
C TYR A 181 1.00 -28.29 4.62
N PHE A 182 1.75 -27.29 4.17
CA PHE A 182 3.07 -27.40 3.58
C PHE A 182 4.07 -26.79 4.57
N GLY A 183 4.92 -27.64 5.15
CA GLY A 183 5.92 -27.27 6.14
C GLY A 183 7.29 -27.09 5.52
N PHE A 184 7.78 -25.86 5.49
CA PHE A 184 9.08 -25.48 4.94
C PHE A 184 10.13 -25.36 6.03
N LYS A 185 11.32 -25.93 5.79
CA LYS A 185 12.44 -25.89 6.73
C LYS A 185 13.12 -24.53 6.82
N ASN A 186 12.91 -23.66 5.83
CA ASN A 186 13.46 -22.32 5.77
C ASN A 186 12.36 -21.26 5.73
N ASN A 187 12.70 -20.05 6.16
CA ASN A 187 11.79 -18.91 6.17
C ASN A 187 11.61 -18.37 4.74
N LEU A 188 10.35 -18.32 4.28
CA LEU A 188 9.97 -17.81 2.96
C LEU A 188 9.18 -16.51 3.04
N THR A 189 9.36 -15.74 4.13
CA THR A 189 8.76 -14.41 4.31
C THR A 189 9.03 -13.54 3.08
N HIS A 190 7.97 -12.92 2.54
CA HIS A 190 8.02 -12.03 1.38
C HIS A 190 8.55 -12.65 0.08
N HIS A 191 8.59 -13.98 -0.01
CA HIS A 191 8.87 -14.69 -1.25
C HIS A 191 7.60 -14.90 -2.08
N ILE A 192 7.77 -15.11 -3.38
CA ILE A 192 6.76 -15.76 -4.21
C ILE A 192 7.03 -17.26 -4.16
N LEU A 193 6.07 -18.02 -3.66
CA LEU A 193 6.12 -19.48 -3.62
C LEU A 193 5.37 -20.03 -4.83
N GLY A 194 6.07 -20.79 -5.67
CA GLY A 194 5.47 -21.59 -6.74
C GLY A 194 5.21 -23.02 -6.29
N LEU A 195 4.00 -23.51 -6.48
CA LEU A 195 3.59 -24.89 -6.23
C LEU A 195 3.10 -25.51 -7.54
N ASP A 196 3.92 -26.39 -8.10
CA ASP A 196 3.53 -27.17 -9.28
C ASP A 196 2.75 -28.40 -8.81
N VAL A 197 1.47 -28.48 -9.18
CA VAL A 197 0.56 -29.50 -8.69
C VAL A 197 0.04 -30.36 -9.83
N VAL A 198 0.03 -31.68 -9.59
CA VAL A 198 -0.59 -32.66 -10.47
C VAL A 198 -1.79 -33.24 -9.76
N VAL A 199 -2.97 -33.08 -10.39
CA VAL A 199 -4.26 -33.53 -9.84
C VAL A 199 -4.86 -34.62 -10.72
N ASP A 200 -5.62 -35.51 -10.09
CA ASP A 200 -6.44 -36.48 -10.81
C ASP A 200 -7.68 -35.75 -11.38
N ARG A 201 -7.80 -35.73 -12.71
CA ARG A 201 -8.85 -34.99 -13.44
C ARG A 201 -10.27 -35.43 -13.06
N ALA A 202 -10.45 -36.61 -12.46
CA ALA A 202 -11.77 -37.16 -12.15
C ALA A 202 -12.33 -36.74 -10.77
N ALA A 203 -11.55 -36.12 -9.88
CA ALA A 203 -11.91 -35.93 -8.47
C ALA A 203 -12.48 -34.54 -8.10
N GLY A 204 -12.33 -33.53 -8.95
CA GLY A 204 -12.65 -32.12 -8.62
C GLY A 204 -13.84 -31.51 -9.37
N ALA A 205 -14.62 -32.30 -10.11
CA ALA A 205 -15.68 -31.78 -10.98
C ALA A 205 -16.69 -30.89 -10.22
N GLY A 206 -16.70 -29.59 -10.50
CA GLY A 206 -17.71 -28.64 -10.00
C GLY A 206 -17.19 -27.45 -9.17
N ILE A 207 -15.89 -27.35 -8.89
CA ILE A 207 -15.32 -26.17 -8.22
C ILE A 207 -15.22 -25.02 -9.23
N ASP A 208 -15.85 -23.87 -8.91
CA ASP A 208 -15.66 -22.62 -9.66
C ASP A 208 -14.23 -22.09 -9.43
N PRO A 209 -13.38 -22.04 -10.48
CA PRO A 209 -12.01 -21.54 -10.36
C PRO A 209 -11.92 -20.08 -9.91
N THR A 210 -12.97 -19.28 -10.14
CA THR A 210 -12.99 -17.85 -9.79
C THR A 210 -13.38 -17.61 -8.33
N ASN A 211 -14.02 -18.59 -7.69
CA ASN A 211 -14.42 -18.53 -6.30
C ASN A 211 -14.21 -19.88 -5.60
N PRO A 212 -12.95 -20.32 -5.43
CA PRO A 212 -12.66 -21.58 -4.80
C PRO A 212 -13.12 -21.59 -3.33
N PRO A 213 -13.67 -22.70 -2.81
CA PRO A 213 -14.17 -22.79 -1.44
C PRO A 213 -13.06 -22.92 -0.39
N TYR A 214 -11.88 -22.36 -0.63
CA TYR A 214 -10.73 -22.43 0.26
C TYR A 214 -9.91 -21.13 0.25
N ILE A 215 -9.06 -20.98 1.25
CA ILE A 215 -8.14 -19.87 1.40
C ILE A 215 -6.71 -20.38 1.59
N TRP A 216 -5.75 -19.67 0.98
CA TRP A 216 -4.33 -19.84 1.24
C TRP A 216 -3.90 -18.95 2.41
N GLU A 217 -3.20 -19.52 3.37
CA GLU A 217 -2.73 -18.82 4.55
C GLU A 217 -1.32 -19.25 4.95
N ALA A 218 -0.54 -18.35 5.52
CA ALA A 218 0.74 -18.66 6.15
C ALA A 218 0.70 -18.31 7.64
N LEU A 219 1.38 -19.10 8.47
CA LEU A 219 1.44 -18.87 9.91
C LEU A 219 2.27 -17.61 10.19
N ALA A 220 1.61 -16.57 10.72
CA ALA A 220 2.18 -15.23 10.90
C ALA A 220 2.49 -14.88 12.36
N SER A 221 1.78 -15.49 13.31
CA SER A 221 2.06 -15.40 14.75
C SER A 221 1.70 -16.70 15.46
N ILE A 222 2.38 -17.00 16.56
CA ILE A 222 2.07 -18.12 17.47
C ILE A 222 1.52 -17.67 18.82
N SER A 223 1.55 -16.37 19.12
CA SER A 223 1.04 -15.79 20.37
C SER A 223 0.46 -14.38 20.12
N PRO A 224 -0.85 -14.25 19.85
CA PRO A 224 -1.81 -15.33 19.59
C PRO A 224 -1.52 -16.07 18.26
N VAL A 225 -2.09 -17.26 18.07
CA VAL A 225 -1.95 -17.99 16.81
C VAL A 225 -2.72 -17.26 15.71
N GLU A 226 -2.00 -16.73 14.73
CA GLU A 226 -2.57 -15.98 13.61
C GLU A 226 -2.08 -16.52 12.27
N TRP A 227 -3.02 -16.66 11.35
CA TRP A 227 -2.78 -17.07 9.98
C TRP A 227 -3.07 -15.90 9.06
N ALA A 228 -2.05 -15.43 8.35
CA ALA A 228 -2.18 -14.34 7.38
C ALA A 228 -2.54 -14.91 6.01
N ARG A 229 -3.50 -14.28 5.32
CA ARG A 229 -3.89 -14.66 3.95
C ARG A 229 -2.70 -14.50 3.00
N CYS A 230 -2.45 -15.51 2.18
CA CYS A 230 -1.55 -15.39 1.04
C CYS A 230 -2.32 -14.81 -0.15
N GLU A 231 -1.73 -13.83 -0.82
CA GLU A 231 -2.26 -13.31 -2.08
C GLU A 231 -1.87 -14.27 -3.22
N ILE A 232 -2.81 -14.56 -4.12
CA ILE A 232 -2.59 -15.45 -5.26
C ILE A 232 -2.19 -14.58 -6.44
N ASP A 233 -0.94 -14.73 -6.90
CA ASP A 233 -0.44 -14.07 -8.11
C ASP A 233 -1.05 -14.71 -9.35
N SER A 234 -1.05 -16.04 -9.39
CA SER A 234 -1.62 -16.82 -10.49
C SER A 234 -1.96 -18.25 -10.04
N ASP A 235 -3.04 -18.81 -10.58
CA ASP A 235 -3.44 -20.21 -10.37
C ASP A 235 -3.78 -20.88 -11.72
N ALA A 236 -2.80 -21.56 -12.30
CA ALA A 236 -3.01 -22.33 -13.52
C ALA A 236 -3.71 -23.68 -13.28
N SER A 237 -3.80 -24.14 -12.02
CA SER A 237 -4.51 -25.38 -11.66
C SER A 237 -6.03 -25.23 -11.74
N ARG A 238 -6.52 -23.99 -11.91
CA ARG A 238 -7.95 -23.64 -11.92
C ARG A 238 -8.66 -24.18 -10.69
N ALA A 239 -8.12 -23.86 -9.52
CA ALA A 239 -8.57 -24.40 -8.26
C ALA A 239 -8.50 -25.93 -8.12
N PHE A 240 -7.34 -26.51 -8.44
CA PHE A 240 -7.09 -27.96 -8.43
C PHE A 240 -7.95 -28.80 -9.38
N ASN A 241 -8.58 -28.18 -10.39
CA ASN A 241 -9.33 -28.89 -11.42
C ASN A 241 -8.43 -29.52 -12.48
N VAL A 242 -7.26 -28.92 -12.74
CA VAL A 242 -6.27 -29.40 -13.71
C VAL A 242 -4.86 -29.30 -13.14
N PRO A 243 -3.88 -30.08 -13.65
CA PRO A 243 -2.49 -29.87 -13.29
C PRO A 243 -2.03 -28.45 -13.67
N GLY A 244 -1.23 -27.82 -12.83
CA GLY A 244 -0.74 -26.46 -13.09
C GLY A 244 0.06 -25.87 -11.95
N LEU A 245 0.72 -24.76 -12.26
CA LEU A 245 1.48 -23.97 -11.30
C LEU A 245 0.59 -22.96 -10.58
N ILE A 246 0.67 -22.94 -9.25
CA ILE A 246 0.06 -21.93 -8.38
C ILE A 246 1.18 -21.04 -7.85
N ARG A 247 1.03 -19.72 -7.91
CA ARG A 247 1.97 -18.74 -7.36
C ARG A 247 1.31 -17.91 -6.27
N LEU A 248 2.00 -17.83 -5.13
CA LEU A 248 1.50 -17.17 -3.93
C LEU A 248 2.51 -16.16 -3.43
N HIS A 249 2.06 -14.94 -3.11
CA HIS A 249 2.83 -14.02 -2.30
C HIS A 249 2.74 -14.43 -0.83
N ILE A 250 3.89 -14.77 -0.26
CA ILE A 250 3.99 -15.23 1.12
C ILE A 250 4.13 -14.01 2.05
N PRO A 251 3.22 -13.84 3.03
CA PRO A 251 3.32 -12.75 3.99
C PRO A 251 4.49 -12.99 4.96
N LYS A 252 4.60 -12.17 6.00
CA LYS A 252 5.52 -12.47 7.09
C LYS A 252 5.14 -13.80 7.74
N MET A 253 6.12 -14.69 7.87
CA MET A 253 5.96 -15.99 8.50
C MET A 253 6.71 -16.06 9.82
N VAL A 254 6.21 -16.91 10.70
CA VAL A 254 6.93 -17.37 11.90
C VAL A 254 7.00 -18.90 11.89
N GLU A 255 8.00 -19.43 12.57
CA GLU A 255 8.07 -20.85 12.85
C GLU A 255 7.03 -21.21 13.90
N GLY A 256 6.30 -22.31 13.69
CA GLY A 256 5.32 -22.80 14.65
C GLY A 256 5.24 -24.31 14.69
N GLN A 257 4.79 -24.83 15.82
CA GLN A 257 4.63 -26.27 16.02
C GLN A 257 3.22 -26.71 15.60
N ILE A 258 3.15 -27.67 14.69
CA ILE A 258 1.93 -28.40 14.35
C ILE A 258 2.26 -29.88 14.40
N LYS A 259 1.53 -30.63 15.23
CA LYS A 259 1.83 -32.03 15.55
C LYS A 259 3.27 -32.15 16.09
N ASP A 260 4.11 -32.96 15.45
CA ASP A 260 5.48 -33.25 15.86
C ASP A 260 6.52 -32.30 15.22
N TRP A 261 6.08 -31.39 14.34
CA TRP A 261 6.97 -30.60 13.49
C TRP A 261 6.90 -29.11 13.80
N ARG A 262 8.06 -28.52 14.06
CA ARG A 262 8.24 -27.08 14.23
C ARG A 262 8.97 -26.53 13.00
N VAL A 263 8.22 -25.88 12.11
CA VAL A 263 8.66 -25.40 10.79
C VAL A 263 7.83 -24.18 10.36
N TYR A 264 8.11 -23.62 9.18
CA TYR A 264 7.31 -22.55 8.58
C TYR A 264 6.13 -23.12 7.80
N TRP A 265 4.90 -22.76 8.16
CA TRP A 265 3.70 -23.37 7.59
C TRP A 265 2.97 -22.46 6.61
N VAL A 266 2.71 -22.99 5.42
CA VAL A 266 1.69 -22.48 4.49
C VAL A 266 0.58 -23.53 4.43
N ARG A 267 -0.68 -23.12 4.44
CA ARG A 267 -1.81 -24.04 4.36
C ARG A 267 -2.85 -23.58 3.36
N ILE A 268 -3.63 -24.55 2.90
CA ILE A 268 -4.92 -24.33 2.26
C ILE A 268 -5.96 -24.80 3.25
N ARG A 269 -6.98 -23.98 3.50
CA ARG A 269 -8.07 -24.31 4.43
C ARG A 269 -9.42 -24.12 3.75
N LEU A 270 -10.28 -25.13 3.84
CA LEU A 270 -11.65 -25.03 3.37
C LEU A 270 -12.44 -24.02 4.19
N LEU A 271 -13.18 -23.17 3.48
CA LEU A 271 -14.07 -22.19 4.07
C LEU A 271 -15.41 -22.86 4.40
N LYS A 272 -16.16 -22.22 5.30
CA LYS A 272 -17.55 -22.56 5.50
C LYS A 272 -18.33 -22.00 4.31
N THR A 273 -18.84 -22.86 3.44
CA THR A 273 -19.80 -22.47 2.41
C THR A 273 -21.02 -21.85 3.12
N LEU A 274 -21.37 -20.62 2.75
CA LEU A 274 -22.57 -19.93 3.26
C LEU A 274 -23.83 -20.60 2.72
#